data_AF-A0A6L4ZQZ5-F1
#
_entry.id   AF-A0A6L4ZQZ5-F1
#
_cell.length_a   1.000
_cell.length_b   1.000
_cell.length_c   1.000
_cell.angle_alpha   90.00
_cell.angle_beta   90.00
_cell.angle_gamma   90.00
#
_symmetry.space_group_name_H-M   'P 1'
#
loop_
_entity.id
_entity.type
_entity.pdbx_description
1 polymer ?
#
loop_
_entity_poly.entity_id
_entity_poly.type
_entity_poly.pdbx_seq_one_letter_code
_entity_poly.pdbx_strand_id
1 'polypeptide(L)' 'MRKITRALLSVSNKSGIIKLAEGLVGLGIELISTGGTAKALKTAGFKVTDVAEVTGFPEILDGRV' A
#
# COMPACT_ATOMS: atom_id res chain seq x y z
N MET A 1 -0.30 23.39 -7.20
CA MET A 1 0.02 22.15 -6.45
C MET A 1 -0.17 20.95 -7.37
N ARG A 2 0.61 19.87 -7.18
CA ARG A 2 0.40 18.60 -7.92
C ARG A 2 -0.69 17.78 -7.23
N LYS A 3 -1.63 17.21 -8.00
CA LYS A 3 -2.62 16.28 -7.49
C LYS A 3 -1.94 14.96 -7.13
N ILE A 4 -2.20 14.45 -5.93
CA ILE A 4 -1.75 13.11 -5.53
C ILE A 4 -2.70 12.10 -6.17
N THR A 5 -2.14 11.12 -6.88
CA THR A 5 -2.91 10.07 -7.57
C THR A 5 -2.62 8.67 -7.04
N ARG A 6 -1.46 8.46 -6.39
CA ARG A 6 -1.01 7.17 -5.85
C ARG A 6 -0.30 7.38 -4.51
N ALA A 7 -0.41 6.42 -3.60
CA ALA A 7 0.25 6.43 -2.29
C ALA A 7 0.94 5.09 -2.02
N LEU A 8 2.24 5.11 -1.72
CA LEU A 8 2.99 3.95 -1.26
C LEU A 8 2.94 3.89 0.27
N LEU A 9 2.40 2.80 0.82
CA LEU A 9 2.29 2.57 2.26
C LEU A 9 3.19 1.40 2.67
N SER A 10 4.15 1.65 3.56
CA SER A 10 5.01 0.62 4.17
C SER A 10 5.33 1.01 5.60
N VAL A 11 4.74 0.30 6.57
CA VAL A 11 4.84 0.64 7.99
C VAL A 11 4.99 -0.60 8.85
N SER A 12 5.87 -0.52 9.85
CA SER A 12 6.04 -1.57 10.85
C SER A 12 4.86 -1.60 11.82
N ASN A 13 4.46 -0.44 12.36
CA ASN A 13 3.26 -0.29 13.18
C ASN A 13 2.04 0.00 12.30
N LYS A 14 0.99 -0.82 12.43
CA LYS A 14 -0.24 -0.73 11.61
C LYS A 14 -1.32 0.13 12.27
N SER A 15 -1.08 0.71 13.45
CA SER A 15 -2.02 1.62 14.10
C SER A 15 -2.47 2.74 13.16
N GLY A 16 -3.79 2.88 12.97
CA GLY A 16 -4.39 3.94 12.16
C GLY A 16 -4.31 3.76 10.63
N ILE A 17 -3.68 2.70 10.13
CA ILE A 17 -3.47 2.56 8.67
C ILE A 17 -4.77 2.38 7.89
N ILE A 18 -5.76 1.71 8.49
CA ILE A 18 -7.08 1.52 7.86
C ILE A 18 -7.77 2.87 7.66
N LYS A 19 -7.84 3.70 8.71
CA LYS A 19 -8.43 5.04 8.64
C LYS A 19 -7.71 5.95 7.63
N LEU A 20 -6.38 5.82 7.55
CA LEU A 20 -5.59 6.52 6.53
C LEU A 20 -5.97 6.06 5.11
N ALA A 21 -6.03 4.75 4.89
CA ALA A 21 -6.39 4.16 3.61
C ALA A 21 -7.80 4.54 3.15
N GLU A 22 -8.77 4.57 4.06
CA GLU A 22 -10.14 5.06 3.78
C GLU A 22 -10.12 6.49 3.24
N GLY A 23 -9.37 7.39 3.90
CA GLY A 23 -9.25 8.77 3.44
C GLY A 23 -8.59 8.89 2.08
N LEU A 24 -7.51 8.13 1.83
CA LEU A 24 -6.81 8.13 0.54
C LEU A 24 -7.72 7.60 -0.59
N VAL A 25 -8.36 6.46 -0.39
CA VAL A 25 -9.27 5.86 -1.37
C VAL A 25 -10.49 6.75 -1.61
N GLY A 26 -11.03 7.40 -0.57
CA GLY A 26 -12.11 8.37 -0.69
C GLY A 26 -11.76 9.60 -1.55
N LEU A 27 -10.48 9.92 -1.67
CA LEU A 27 -9.96 10.95 -2.58
C LEU A 27 -9.61 10.43 -3.98
N GLY A 28 -9.87 9.15 -4.26
CA GLY A 28 -9.54 8.49 -5.52
C GLY A 28 -8.06 8.18 -5.69
N ILE A 29 -7.31 8.04 -4.59
CA ILE A 29 -5.88 7.72 -4.61
C ILE A 29 -5.69 6.20 -4.63
N GLU A 30 -4.86 5.73 -5.56
CA GLU A 30 -4.46 4.32 -5.63
C GLU A 30 -3.51 3.96 -4.48
N LEU A 31 -3.74 2.82 -3.84
CA LEU A 31 -2.85 2.30 -2.79
C LEU A 31 -1.84 1.32 -3.39
N ILE A 32 -0.56 1.55 -3.08
CA ILE A 32 0.54 0.64 -3.39
C ILE A 32 1.13 0.18 -2.06
N SER A 33 1.39 -1.12 -1.91
CA SER A 33 2.02 -1.64 -0.70
C SER A 33 2.62 -3.02 -0.94
N THR A 34 3.43 -3.50 0.01
CA THR A 34 3.97 -4.87 0.03
C THR A 34 3.93 -5.46 1.44
N GLY A 35 4.25 -6.75 1.55
CA GLY A 35 4.43 -7.48 2.80
C GLY A 35 3.27 -7.34 3.78
N GLY A 36 3.61 -7.16 5.07
CA GLY A 36 2.61 -7.08 6.15
C GLY A 36 1.67 -5.88 6.05
N THR A 37 2.08 -4.79 5.41
CA THR A 37 1.22 -3.61 5.20
C THR A 37 0.17 -3.88 4.13
N ALA A 38 0.57 -4.46 2.98
CA ALA A 38 -0.37 -4.88 1.94
C ALA A 38 -1.39 -5.89 2.48
N LYS A 39 -0.92 -6.86 3.27
CA LYS A 39 -1.81 -7.86 3.89
C LYS A 39 -2.86 -7.21 4.77
N ALA A 40 -2.48 -6.28 5.66
CA ALA A 40 -3.42 -5.61 6.55
C ALA A 40 -4.50 -4.83 5.77
N LEU A 41 -4.11 -4.13 4.71
CA LEU A 41 -5.02 -3.35 3.87
C LEU A 41 -5.95 -4.25 3.03
N LYS A 42 -5.43 -5.32 2.42
CA LYS A 42 -6.22 -6.29 1.66
C LYS A 42 -7.23 -7.01 2.56
N THR A 43 -6.85 -7.40 3.77
CA THR A 43 -7.78 -7.99 4.77
C THR A 43 -8.91 -7.04 5.14
N ALA A 44 -8.65 -5.73 5.17
CA ALA A 44 -9.68 -4.72 5.42
C ALA A 44 -10.54 -4.39 4.19
N GLY A 45 -10.34 -5.08 3.06
CA GLY A 45 -11.14 -4.93 1.85
C GLY A 45 -10.66 -3.87 0.86
N PHE A 46 -9.50 -3.24 1.09
CA PHE A 46 -8.96 -2.28 0.14
C PHE A 46 -8.33 -2.96 -1.08
N LYS A 47 -8.54 -2.36 -2.25
CA LYS A 47 -7.74 -2.67 -3.44
C LYS A 47 -6.33 -2.09 -3.24
N VAL A 48 -5.32 -2.95 -3.32
CA VAL A 48 -3.91 -2.58 -3.15
C VAL A 48 -3.12 -3.19 -4.30
N THR A 49 -2.42 -2.34 -5.05
CA THR A 49 -1.43 -2.75 -6.06
C THR A 49 -0.17 -3.20 -5.35
N ASP A 50 0.35 -4.38 -5.70
CA ASP A 50 1.59 -4.87 -5.12
C ASP A 50 2.80 -4.08 -5.63
N VAL A 51 3.84 -3.89 -4.82
CA VAL A 51 5.09 -3.25 -5.27
C VAL A 51 5.71 -4.06 -6.41
N ALA A 52 5.63 -5.40 -6.36
CA ALA A 52 6.17 -6.26 -7.41
C ALA A 52 5.48 -6.03 -8.78
N GLU A 53 4.19 -5.69 -8.78
CA GLU A 53 3.46 -5.34 -10.02
C GLU A 53 3.93 -4.01 -10.60
N VAL A 54 4.33 -3.06 -9.74
CA VAL A 54 4.83 -1.74 -10.16
C VAL A 54 6.26 -1.83 -10.68
N THR A 55 7.11 -2.63 -10.04
CA THR A 55 8.54 -2.74 -10.39
C THR A 55 8.79 -3.77 -11.49
N GLY A 56 7.92 -4.78 -11.63
CA GLY A 56 8.18 -5.96 -12.45
C GLY A 56 9.20 -6.92 -11.83
N PHE A 57 9.60 -6.70 -10.58
CA PHE A 57 10.55 -7.53 -9.85
C PHE A 57 9.88 -8.18 -8.63
N PRO A 58 10.06 -9.49 -8.41
CA PRO A 58 9.56 -10.14 -7.21
C PRO A 58 10.33 -9.67 -5.98
N GLU A 59 9.71 -9.81 -4.82
CA GLU A 59 10.40 -9.65 -3.53
C GLU A 59 11.46 -10.75 -3.36
N ILE A 60 12.67 -10.35 -2.95
CA ILE A 60 13.79 -11.27 -2.75
C ILE A 60 14.52 -11.00 -1.42
N LEU A 61 15.41 -11.92 -1.04
CA LEU A 61 16.24 -11.81 0.17
C LEU A 61 15.42 -11.56 1.45
N ASP A 62 14.27 -12.24 1.58
CA ASP A 62 13.36 -12.12 2.73
C ASP A 62 12.87 -10.68 2.96
N GLY A 63 12.41 -10.03 1.88
CA GLY A 63 11.87 -8.68 1.92
C GLY A 63 12.91 -7.57 2.09
N ARG A 64 14.19 -7.90 1.85
CA ARG A 64 15.28 -6.91 1.87
C ARG A 64 15.43 -6.17 0.55
N VAL A 65 14.85 -6.70 -0.54
CA VAL A 65 14.85 -6.10 -1.89
C VAL A 65 13.51 -6.34 -2.57
#